data_AF-F7HZ44-F1
#
_entry.id   AF-F7HZ44-F1
#
_cell.length_a   1.000
_cell.length_b   1.000
_cell.length_c   1.000
_cell.angle_alpha   90.00
_cell.angle_beta   90.00
_cell.angle_gamma   90.00
#
_symmetry.space_group_name_H-M   'P 1'
#
loop_
_entity.id
_entity.type
_entity.pdbx_description
1 polymer ?
#
loop_
_entity_poly.entity_id
_entity_poly.type
_entity_poly.pdbx_seq_one_letter_code
_entity_poly.pdbx_strand_id
1 'polypeptide(L)'
;MAESHTSYSSLKKLLSLLSGLVAVSGVILVGLGIGGKCGGTSLTSVLGVSTAHLLHVGFLCLVMGCATILLGCATCYGAIKESRGLLLFVRDVALEHSFVTLRRNYRGYNEPDDYSTQWNLVMEKLKCCGVKNYTDFSGSSFEVTTGHTYPRGCCKSIGTVACDGHNVSTYVIHQKGCFQKLLKITKTQSFTLSGGSLGAAVIQLPGILATLLLFIKLG
;
A
#
# COMPACT_ATOMS: atom_id res chain seq x y z
N MET A 1 26.36 -7.58 1.77
CA MET A 1 25.42 -6.45 1.62
C MET A 1 25.24 -5.99 0.15
N ALA A 2 25.59 -6.80 -0.86
CA ALA A 2 25.52 -6.40 -2.29
C ALA A 2 24.28 -6.90 -3.04
N GLU A 3 23.45 -7.78 -2.46
CA GLU A 3 22.34 -8.41 -3.17
C GLU A 3 21.04 -7.57 -3.22
N SER A 4 20.87 -6.58 -2.32
CA SER A 4 19.61 -5.80 -2.27
C SER A 4 19.48 -4.71 -3.35
N HIS A 5 20.60 -4.19 -3.88
CA HIS A 5 20.58 -3.13 -4.89
C HIS A 5 20.24 -3.64 -6.30
N THR A 6 20.63 -4.87 -6.63
CA THR A 6 20.41 -5.48 -7.96
C THR A 6 18.95 -5.86 -8.17
N SER A 7 18.29 -6.36 -7.12
CA SER A 7 16.88 -6.78 -7.18
C SER A 7 15.91 -5.60 -7.36
N TYR A 8 16.20 -4.43 -6.77
CA TYR A 8 15.34 -3.24 -6.89
C TYR A 8 15.36 -2.65 -8.31
N SER A 9 16.52 -2.66 -8.98
CA SER A 9 16.66 -2.18 -10.36
C SER A 9 15.87 -3.05 -11.35
N SER A 10 15.95 -4.37 -11.19
CA SER A 10 15.19 -5.33 -11.99
C SER A 10 13.68 -5.22 -11.74
N LEU A 11 13.26 -5.06 -10.49
CA LEU A 11 11.86 -4.84 -10.12
C LEU A 11 11.31 -3.55 -10.74
N LYS A 12 12.08 -2.46 -10.73
CA LYS A 12 11.68 -1.19 -11.35
C LYS A 12 11.49 -1.32 -12.86
N LYS A 13 12.42 -2.01 -13.55
CA LYS A 13 12.31 -2.29 -14.99
C LYS A 13 11.08 -3.15 -15.28
N LEU A 14 10.83 -4.18 -14.48
CA LEU A 14 9.66 -5.05 -14.61
C LEU A 14 8.34 -4.29 -14.39
N LEU A 15 8.26 -3.45 -13.35
CA LEU A 15 7.08 -2.62 -13.07
C LEU A 15 6.82 -1.61 -14.20
N SER A 16 7.86 -1.01 -14.77
CA SER A 16 7.74 -0.13 -15.93
C SER A 16 7.22 -0.88 -17.16
N LEU A 17 7.72 -2.09 -17.41
CA LEU A 17 7.26 -2.93 -18.54
C LEU A 17 5.80 -3.35 -18.37
N LEU A 18 5.42 -3.83 -17.19
CA LEU A 18 4.03 -4.20 -16.88
C LEU A 18 3.07 -3.01 -16.98
N SER A 19 3.48 -1.83 -16.52
CA SER A 19 2.67 -0.61 -16.64
C SER A 19 2.46 -0.17 -18.09
N GLY A 20 3.49 -0.36 -18.93
CA GLY A 20 3.38 -0.14 -20.38
C GLY A 20 2.40 -1.11 -21.04
N LEU A 21 2.43 -2.40 -20.67
CA LEU A 21 1.47 -3.39 -21.18
C LEU A 21 0.03 -3.07 -20.79
N VAL A 22 -0.21 -2.61 -19.56
CA VAL A 22 -1.54 -2.15 -19.11
C VAL A 22 -2.02 -0.96 -19.94
N ALA A 23 -1.15 0.02 -20.22
CA ALA A 23 -1.50 1.16 -21.05
C ALA A 23 -1.86 0.73 -22.49
N VAL A 24 -1.08 -0.18 -23.09
CA VAL A 24 -1.37 -0.73 -24.43
C VAL A 24 -2.71 -1.47 -24.45
N SER A 25 -3.02 -2.26 -23.42
CA SER A 25 -4.32 -2.94 -23.32
C SER A 25 -5.50 -1.96 -23.26
N GLY A 26 -5.33 -0.82 -22.58
CA GLY A 26 -6.34 0.24 -22.53
C GLY A 26 -6.56 0.90 -23.89
N VAL A 27 -5.49 1.13 -24.67
CA VAL A 27 -5.59 1.65 -26.05
C VAL A 27 -6.35 0.68 -26.95
N ILE A 28 -6.11 -0.62 -26.81
CA ILE A 28 -6.83 -1.67 -27.57
C ILE A 28 -8.33 -1.67 -27.19
N LEU A 29 -8.68 -1.57 -25.90
CA LEU A 29 -10.08 -1.48 -25.45
C LEU A 29 -10.80 -0.25 -26.02
N VAL A 30 -10.15 0.92 -25.99
CA VAL A 30 -10.70 2.15 -26.58
C VAL A 30 -10.90 1.97 -28.08
N GLY A 31 -9.93 1.36 -28.77
CA GLY A 31 -10.03 1.04 -30.19
C GLY A 31 -11.22 0.14 -30.52
N LEU A 32 -11.45 -0.92 -29.75
CA LEU A 32 -12.61 -1.80 -29.91
C LEU A 32 -13.94 -1.09 -29.61
N GLY A 33 -13.99 -0.24 -28.58
CA GLY A 33 -15.17 0.56 -28.25
C GLY A 33 -15.55 1.55 -29.35
N ILE A 34 -14.57 2.18 -29.99
CA ILE A 34 -14.78 3.11 -31.13
C ILE A 34 -15.10 2.33 -32.41
N GLY A 35 -14.39 1.23 -32.68
CA GLY A 35 -14.58 0.39 -33.87
C GLY A 35 -15.97 -0.24 -33.93
N GLY A 36 -16.51 -0.67 -32.79
CA GLY A 36 -17.89 -1.17 -32.69
C GLY A 36 -18.96 -0.11 -33.01
N LYS A 37 -18.64 1.18 -32.85
CA LYS A 37 -19.56 2.29 -33.16
C LYS A 37 -19.49 2.72 -34.64
N CYS A 38 -18.34 2.53 -35.30
CA CYS A 38 -18.10 3.00 -36.68
C CYS A 38 -18.26 1.89 -37.76
N GLY A 39 -18.16 0.60 -37.39
CA GLY A 39 -18.22 -0.54 -38.32
C GLY A 39 -19.57 -1.27 -38.40
N GLY A 40 -20.65 -0.66 -37.90
CA GLY A 40 -21.95 -1.32 -37.61
C GLY A 40 -22.69 -1.95 -38.80
N THR A 41 -22.24 -1.79 -40.05
CA THR A 41 -22.93 -2.32 -41.23
C THR A 41 -22.50 -3.73 -41.64
N SER A 42 -21.30 -4.22 -41.24
CA SER A 42 -20.85 -5.58 -41.61
C SER A 42 -20.91 -6.61 -40.47
N LEU A 43 -20.81 -6.18 -39.20
CA LEU A 43 -20.76 -7.08 -38.03
C LEU A 43 -22.13 -7.51 -37.50
N THR A 44 -23.18 -6.71 -37.75
CA THR A 44 -24.56 -6.98 -37.29
C THR A 44 -25.22 -8.13 -38.06
N SER A 45 -24.80 -8.37 -39.31
CA SER A 45 -25.32 -9.46 -40.16
C SER A 45 -24.80 -10.84 -39.75
N VAL A 46 -23.62 -10.92 -39.13
CA VAL A 46 -22.96 -12.21 -38.79
C VAL A 46 -23.31 -12.68 -37.37
N LEU A 47 -23.56 -11.77 -36.42
CA LEU A 47 -23.72 -12.12 -35.00
C LEU A 47 -25.18 -12.15 -34.49
N GLY A 48 -26.14 -11.54 -35.19
CA GLY A 48 -27.56 -11.55 -34.78
C GLY A 48 -27.86 -10.89 -33.42
N VAL A 49 -26.90 -10.18 -32.83
CA VAL A 49 -27.00 -9.57 -31.49
C VAL A 49 -27.72 -8.22 -31.57
N SER A 50 -28.66 -7.97 -30.64
CA SER A 50 -29.40 -6.71 -30.55
C SER A 50 -28.50 -5.49 -30.42
N THR A 51 -28.78 -4.46 -31.23
CA THR A 51 -28.04 -3.19 -31.34
C THR A 51 -27.89 -2.47 -30.00
N ALA A 52 -28.85 -2.61 -29.09
CA ALA A 52 -28.81 -2.02 -27.75
C ALA A 52 -27.70 -2.64 -26.87
N HIS A 53 -27.47 -3.95 -26.96
CA HIS A 53 -26.41 -4.62 -26.22
C HIS A 53 -25.03 -4.23 -26.74
N LEU A 54 -24.88 -4.09 -28.06
CA LEU A 54 -23.60 -3.74 -28.67
C LEU A 54 -23.17 -2.31 -28.30
N LEU A 55 -24.10 -1.36 -28.25
CA LEU A 55 -23.85 0.01 -27.78
C LEU A 55 -23.47 0.06 -26.28
N HIS A 56 -24.18 -0.70 -25.45
CA HIS A 56 -23.89 -0.76 -24.01
C HIS A 56 -22.51 -1.38 -23.73
N VAL A 57 -22.17 -2.46 -24.44
CA VAL A 57 -20.85 -3.10 -24.34
C VAL A 57 -19.74 -2.19 -24.87
N GLY A 58 -19.96 -1.49 -25.99
CA GLY A 58 -19.00 -0.53 -26.55
C GLY A 58 -18.71 0.64 -25.60
N PHE A 59 -19.74 1.20 -24.95
CA PHE A 59 -19.57 2.27 -23.97
C PHE A 59 -18.77 1.81 -22.74
N LEU A 60 -19.08 0.62 -22.20
CA LEU A 60 -18.33 0.04 -21.09
C LEU A 60 -16.86 -0.17 -21.46
N CYS A 61 -16.58 -0.66 -22.67
CA CYS A 61 -15.22 -0.87 -23.17
C CYS A 61 -14.42 0.44 -23.26
N LEU A 62 -15.08 1.53 -23.67
CA LEU A 62 -14.48 2.86 -23.79
C LEU A 62 -14.15 3.47 -22.42
N VAL A 63 -15.08 3.38 -21.46
CA VAL A 63 -14.88 3.86 -20.08
C VAL A 63 -13.75 3.08 -19.39
N MET A 64 -13.77 1.75 -19.49
CA MET A 64 -12.73 0.89 -18.90
C MET A 64 -11.37 1.09 -19.57
N GLY A 65 -11.33 1.28 -20.89
CA GLY A 65 -10.12 1.61 -21.64
C GLY A 65 -9.49 2.94 -21.21
N CYS A 66 -10.28 4.01 -21.08
CA CYS A 66 -9.80 5.30 -20.60
C CYS A 66 -9.26 5.22 -19.16
N ALA A 67 -9.97 4.53 -18.27
CA ALA A 67 -9.53 4.34 -16.88
C ALA A 67 -8.19 3.58 -16.80
N THR A 68 -8.01 2.52 -17.59
CA THR A 68 -6.77 1.73 -17.60
C THR A 68 -5.57 2.49 -18.18
N ILE A 69 -5.78 3.34 -19.19
CA ILE A 69 -4.72 4.24 -19.72
C ILE A 69 -4.26 5.23 -18.66
N LEU A 70 -5.19 5.88 -17.96
CA LEU A 70 -4.86 6.86 -16.91
C LEU A 70 -4.05 6.22 -15.78
N LEU A 71 -4.46 5.04 -15.33
CA LEU A 71 -3.77 4.27 -14.28
C LEU A 71 -2.38 3.80 -14.74
N GLY A 72 -2.24 3.33 -15.98
CA GLY A 72 -0.96 2.92 -16.58
C GLY A 72 0.04 4.08 -16.69
N CYS A 73 -0.42 5.23 -17.19
CA CYS A 73 0.40 6.44 -17.32
C CYS A 73 0.85 6.98 -15.96
N ALA A 74 -0.05 7.06 -14.96
CA ALA A 74 0.31 7.51 -13.61
C ALA A 74 1.38 6.62 -12.96
N THR A 75 1.28 5.30 -13.17
CA THR A 75 2.26 4.32 -12.65
C THR A 75 3.61 4.46 -13.35
N CYS A 76 3.62 4.66 -14.67
CA CYS A 76 4.83 4.89 -15.45
C CYS A 76 5.51 6.22 -15.06
N TYR A 77 4.73 7.29 -14.89
CA TYR A 77 5.23 8.60 -14.46
C TYR A 77 5.85 8.54 -13.06
N GLY A 78 5.22 7.80 -12.14
CA GLY A 78 5.75 7.55 -10.80
C GLY A 78 7.05 6.73 -10.80
N ALA A 79 7.21 5.80 -11.75
CA ALA A 79 8.45 5.04 -11.91
C ALA A 79 9.59 5.88 -12.51
N ILE A 80 9.29 6.79 -13.46
CA ILE A 80 10.31 7.60 -14.16
C ILE A 80 10.76 8.79 -13.29
N LYS A 81 9.83 9.46 -12.59
CA LYS A 81 10.13 10.67 -11.79
C LYS A 81 10.67 10.30 -10.40
N GLU A 82 11.90 9.79 -10.36
CA GLU A 82 12.51 9.27 -9.13
C GLU A 82 13.58 10.21 -8.57
N SER A 83 13.20 11.25 -7.81
CA SER A 83 14.06 11.72 -6.71
C SER A 83 13.80 10.80 -5.51
N ARG A 84 14.50 9.66 -5.48
CA ARG A 84 14.38 8.60 -4.44
C ARG A 84 14.40 9.13 -3.01
N GLY A 85 15.19 10.19 -2.77
CA GLY A 85 15.24 10.87 -1.48
C GLY A 85 13.89 11.49 -1.10
N LEU A 86 13.20 12.16 -2.02
CA LEU A 86 11.97 12.89 -1.74
C LEU A 86 10.80 11.95 -1.40
N LEU A 87 10.63 10.86 -2.14
CA LEU A 87 9.53 9.92 -1.88
C LEU A 87 9.68 9.20 -0.52
N LEU A 88 10.90 8.79 -0.19
CA LEU A 88 11.20 8.18 1.10
C LEU A 88 11.06 9.20 2.23
N PHE A 89 11.54 10.43 2.01
CA PHE A 89 11.43 11.53 2.96
C PHE A 89 9.97 11.92 3.24
N VAL A 90 9.13 12.03 2.21
CA VAL A 90 7.69 12.35 2.38
C VAL A 90 6.96 11.25 3.17
N ARG A 91 7.29 9.98 2.92
CA ARG A 91 6.72 8.86 3.70
C ARG A 91 7.19 8.88 5.16
N ASP A 92 8.46 9.16 5.37
CA ASP A 92 9.06 9.29 6.70
C ASP A 92 8.39 10.42 7.50
N VAL A 93 8.24 11.60 6.89
CA VAL A 93 7.56 12.77 7.47
C VAL A 93 6.07 12.52 7.75
N ALA A 94 5.35 11.91 6.80
CA ALA A 94 3.92 11.59 6.99
C ALA A 94 3.70 10.57 8.12
N LEU A 95 4.61 9.60 8.24
CA LEU A 95 4.56 8.59 9.28
C LEU A 95 4.92 9.19 10.64
N GLU A 96 5.99 10.01 10.75
CA GLU A 96 6.30 10.78 11.96
C GLU A 96 5.08 11.59 12.42
N HIS A 97 4.43 12.32 11.51
CA HIS A 97 3.26 13.14 11.84
C HIS A 97 2.09 12.31 12.40
N SER A 98 1.86 11.12 11.83
CA SER A 98 0.83 10.20 12.32
C SER A 98 1.14 9.73 13.74
N PHE A 99 2.38 9.32 13.99
CA PHE A 99 2.86 8.89 15.31
C PHE A 99 2.82 10.02 16.35
N VAL A 100 3.20 11.24 15.96
CA VAL A 100 3.16 12.43 16.81
C VAL A 100 1.72 12.81 17.17
N THR A 101 0.79 12.72 16.22
CA THR A 101 -0.65 12.95 16.45
C THR A 101 -1.21 11.93 17.43
N LEU A 102 -0.85 10.66 17.25
CA LEU A 102 -1.29 9.56 18.11
C LEU A 102 -0.77 9.75 19.54
N ARG A 103 0.50 10.16 19.70
CA ARG A 103 1.07 10.53 21.01
C ARG A 103 0.37 11.74 21.64
N ARG A 104 0.08 12.79 20.88
CA ARG A 104 -0.52 14.03 21.42
C ARG A 104 -1.91 13.80 22.01
N ASN A 105 -2.69 12.93 21.37
CA ASN A 105 -4.05 12.62 21.80
C ASN A 105 -4.11 11.41 22.74
N TYR A 106 -2.97 10.81 23.08
CA TYR A 106 -2.90 9.66 23.95
C TYR A 106 -3.28 10.03 25.39
N ARG A 107 -4.29 9.36 25.93
CA ARG A 107 -4.82 9.59 27.29
C ARG A 107 -4.50 8.47 28.27
N GLY A 108 -4.18 7.29 27.76
CA GLY A 108 -3.64 6.20 28.56
C GLY A 108 -4.29 4.86 28.28
N TYR A 109 -3.92 3.85 29.07
CA TYR A 109 -4.35 2.48 28.81
C TYR A 109 -5.83 2.23 29.09
N ASN A 110 -6.43 2.97 30.02
CA ASN A 110 -7.81 2.75 30.47
C ASN A 110 -8.84 3.63 29.73
N GLU A 111 -8.38 4.48 28.81
CA GLU A 111 -9.28 5.36 28.06
C GLU A 111 -9.79 4.63 26.80
N PRO A 112 -11.10 4.52 26.58
CA PRO A 112 -11.68 3.81 25.45
C PRO A 112 -11.64 4.61 24.13
N ASP A 113 -10.77 5.61 24.02
CA ASP A 113 -10.66 6.43 22.81
C ASP A 113 -9.85 5.71 21.71
N ASP A 114 -10.14 6.05 20.45
CA ASP A 114 -9.51 5.42 19.28
C ASP A 114 -7.99 5.63 19.29
N TYR A 115 -7.50 6.81 19.69
CA TYR A 115 -6.07 7.11 19.74
C TYR A 115 -5.36 6.26 20.78
N SER A 116 -5.90 6.14 21.99
CA SER A 116 -5.34 5.29 23.05
C SER A 116 -5.34 3.82 22.67
N THR A 117 -6.45 3.34 22.11
CA THR A 117 -6.60 1.95 21.66
C THR A 117 -5.59 1.62 20.55
N GLN A 118 -5.51 2.45 19.52
CA GLN A 118 -4.57 2.29 18.41
C GLN A 118 -3.12 2.37 18.90
N TRP A 119 -2.79 3.34 19.77
CA TRP A 119 -1.41 3.50 20.25
C TRP A 119 -0.95 2.32 21.10
N ASN A 120 -1.82 1.82 21.98
CA ASN A 120 -1.56 0.62 22.78
C ASN A 120 -1.28 -0.59 21.88
N LEU A 121 -2.11 -0.80 20.86
CA LEU A 121 -1.95 -1.88 19.89
C LEU A 121 -0.62 -1.76 19.12
N VAL A 122 -0.26 -0.55 18.67
CA VAL A 122 0.99 -0.29 17.95
C VAL A 122 2.21 -0.66 18.80
N MET A 123 2.25 -0.20 20.06
CA MET A 123 3.36 -0.51 20.98
C MET A 123 3.49 -2.01 21.24
N GLU A 124 2.37 -2.70 21.45
CA GLU A 124 2.32 -4.15 21.70
C GLU A 124 2.77 -4.95 20.47
N LYS A 125 2.22 -4.65 19.28
CA LYS A 125 2.52 -5.39 18.04
C LYS A 125 3.96 -5.17 17.58
N LEU A 126 4.46 -3.93 17.67
CA LEU A 126 5.80 -3.59 17.21
C LEU A 126 6.87 -3.83 18.29
N LYS A 127 6.49 -4.14 19.53
CA LYS A 127 7.40 -4.38 20.66
C LYS A 127 8.37 -3.21 20.84
N CYS A 128 7.81 -2.02 21.05
CA CYS A 128 8.49 -0.73 21.09
C CYS A 128 7.84 0.18 22.15
N CYS A 129 8.48 1.30 22.48
CA CYS A 129 7.94 2.26 23.43
C CYS A 129 8.12 3.69 22.93
N GLY A 130 7.00 4.44 22.86
CA GLY A 130 6.98 5.81 22.38
C GLY A 130 7.22 5.93 20.86
N VAL A 131 7.26 7.15 20.35
CA VAL A 131 7.53 7.44 18.94
C VAL A 131 9.01 7.21 18.65
N LYS A 132 9.87 7.93 19.39
CA LYS A 132 11.33 7.84 19.34
C LYS A 132 11.88 7.00 20.49
N ASN A 133 11.35 7.16 21.70
CA ASN A 133 11.73 6.37 22.87
C ASN A 133 10.69 6.50 24.01
N TYR A 134 10.85 5.75 25.10
CA TYR A 134 10.01 5.79 26.30
C TYR A 134 9.91 7.19 26.94
N THR A 135 10.95 8.02 26.77
CA THR A 135 10.97 9.40 27.28
C THR A 135 9.92 10.29 26.64
N ASP A 136 9.30 9.87 25.52
CA ASP A 136 8.23 10.62 24.86
C ASP A 136 6.97 10.80 25.72
N PHE A 137 6.84 10.02 26.79
CA PHE A 137 5.75 10.13 27.75
C PHE A 137 6.05 11.09 28.91
N SER A 138 7.31 11.48 29.12
CA SER A 138 7.66 12.44 30.17
C SER A 138 7.13 13.84 29.82
N GLY A 139 6.42 14.47 30.75
CA GLY A 139 5.68 15.72 30.56
C GLY A 139 4.46 15.61 29.66
N SER A 140 4.07 14.39 29.24
CA SER A 140 2.89 14.19 28.40
C SER A 140 1.60 14.17 29.23
N SER A 141 0.45 14.37 28.57
CA SER A 141 -0.86 14.26 29.23
C SER A 141 -1.03 12.92 29.95
N PHE A 142 -0.46 11.84 29.40
CA PHE A 142 -0.51 10.51 30.00
C PHE A 142 0.20 10.45 31.37
N GLU A 143 1.41 11.01 31.49
CA GLU A 143 2.15 11.01 32.77
C GLU A 143 1.41 11.86 33.80
N VAL A 144 0.85 13.00 33.38
CA VAL A 144 0.05 13.87 34.26
C VAL A 144 -1.22 13.17 34.74
N THR A 145 -1.92 12.44 33.87
CA THR A 145 -3.19 11.79 34.21
C THR A 145 -2.99 10.51 35.02
N THR A 146 -1.95 9.72 34.72
CA THR A 146 -1.78 8.38 35.32
C THR A 146 -0.69 8.31 36.39
N GLY A 147 0.22 9.28 36.42
CA GLY A 147 1.42 9.26 37.27
C GLY A 147 2.51 8.30 36.81
N HIS A 148 2.27 7.49 35.75
CA HIS A 148 3.25 6.54 35.23
C HIS A 148 4.17 7.19 34.18
N THR A 149 5.44 6.77 34.18
CA THR A 149 6.45 7.24 33.21
C THR A 149 6.31 6.59 31.83
N TYR A 150 5.62 5.45 31.74
CA TYR A 150 5.33 4.77 30.47
C TYR A 150 4.07 3.88 30.59
N PRO A 151 3.39 3.59 29.46
CA PRO A 151 2.22 2.69 29.45
C PRO A 151 2.60 1.20 29.39
N ARG A 152 1.66 0.32 29.79
CA ARG A 152 1.86 -1.14 29.79
C ARG A 152 2.24 -1.74 28.42
N GLY A 153 1.85 -1.09 27.32
CA GLY A 153 2.27 -1.51 25.96
C GLY A 153 3.79 -1.50 25.74
N CYS A 154 4.54 -0.78 26.58
CA CYS A 154 6.00 -0.74 26.53
C CYS A 154 6.69 -1.95 27.19
N CYS A 155 5.95 -2.73 27.98
CA CYS A 155 6.49 -3.88 28.71
C CYS A 155 6.91 -5.00 27.74
N LYS A 156 8.04 -5.65 28.02
CA LYS A 156 8.47 -6.85 27.27
C LYS A 156 7.57 -8.06 27.54
N SER A 157 7.04 -8.14 28.75
CA SER A 157 6.13 -9.19 29.19
C SER A 157 5.00 -8.55 29.97
N ILE A 158 3.77 -8.86 29.58
CA ILE A 158 2.56 -8.35 30.22
C ILE A 158 2.43 -9.03 31.59
N GLY A 159 2.15 -8.24 32.64
CA GLY A 159 1.87 -8.76 33.98
C GLY A 159 3.09 -9.02 34.87
N THR A 160 4.31 -8.66 34.45
CA THR A 160 5.47 -8.72 35.34
C THR A 160 5.39 -7.63 36.39
N VAL A 161 5.60 -7.96 37.67
CA VAL A 161 5.67 -6.98 38.77
C VAL A 161 6.73 -5.90 38.56
N ALA A 162 7.79 -6.22 37.79
CA ALA A 162 8.85 -5.28 37.46
C ALA A 162 8.40 -4.20 36.45
N CYS A 163 7.31 -4.41 35.70
CA CYS A 163 6.76 -3.42 34.76
C CYS A 163 5.64 -2.62 35.42
N ASP A 164 6.03 -1.84 36.41
CA ASP A 164 5.18 -1.04 37.28
C ASP A 164 4.82 0.34 36.71
N GLY A 165 5.35 0.71 35.54
CA GLY A 165 5.17 2.04 34.97
C GLY A 165 6.26 3.04 35.37
N HIS A 166 7.26 2.63 36.15
CA HIS A 166 8.38 3.48 36.61
C HIS A 166 9.76 2.86 36.34
N ASN A 167 9.87 1.54 36.38
CA ASN A 167 11.12 0.84 36.13
C ASN A 167 11.47 0.84 34.63
N VAL A 168 12.47 1.63 34.24
CA VAL A 168 12.91 1.82 32.84
C VAL A 168 14.03 0.87 32.41
N SER A 169 14.31 -0.17 33.20
CA SER A 169 15.36 -1.14 32.90
C SER A 169 15.20 -1.78 31.52
N THR A 170 16.31 -1.97 30.81
CA THR A 170 16.34 -2.60 29.48
C THR A 170 15.77 -4.02 29.47
N TYR A 171 15.72 -4.69 30.63
CA TYR A 171 15.14 -6.03 30.79
C TYR A 171 13.62 -6.02 30.94
N VAL A 172 13.04 -4.89 31.33
CA VAL A 172 11.61 -4.73 31.63
C VAL A 172 10.85 -4.13 30.44
N ILE A 173 11.41 -3.09 29.83
CA ILE A 173 10.74 -2.33 28.77
C ILE A 173 11.45 -2.38 27.42
N HIS A 174 10.70 -2.07 26.36
CA HIS A 174 11.24 -1.86 25.02
C HIS A 174 11.78 -0.43 24.84
N GLN A 175 13.07 -0.20 25.07
CA GLN A 175 13.69 1.13 24.91
C GLN A 175 13.84 1.66 23.47
N LYS A 176 13.26 1.01 22.46
CA LYS A 176 13.30 1.51 21.07
C LYS A 176 11.96 2.12 20.71
N GLY A 177 11.99 3.29 20.09
CA GLY A 177 10.81 3.92 19.52
C GLY A 177 10.15 3.09 18.44
N CYS A 178 8.83 3.23 18.35
CA CYS A 178 8.00 2.53 17.39
C CYS A 178 8.23 3.00 15.96
N PHE A 179 8.54 4.29 15.75
CA PHE A 179 8.79 4.83 14.44
C PHE A 179 9.97 4.15 13.74
N GLN A 180 11.12 4.09 14.42
CA GLN A 180 12.33 3.46 13.89
C GLN A 180 12.15 1.97 13.61
N LYS A 181 11.39 1.29 14.48
CA LYS A 181 11.12 -0.13 14.33
C LYS A 181 10.17 -0.40 13.17
N LEU A 182 9.14 0.43 13.01
CA LEU A 182 8.23 0.37 11.88
C LEU A 182 8.96 0.65 10.57
N LEU A 183 9.81 1.69 10.50
CA LEU A 183 10.64 1.95 9.32
C LEU A 183 11.51 0.75 8.93
N LYS A 184 12.12 0.08 9.92
CA LYS A 184 12.93 -1.12 9.68
C LYS A 184 12.07 -2.28 9.14
N ILE A 185 10.87 -2.48 9.71
CA ILE A 185 9.92 -3.49 9.25
C ILE A 185 9.45 -3.16 7.84
N THR A 186 9.00 -1.93 7.57
CA THR A 186 8.54 -1.48 6.24
C THR A 186 9.63 -1.63 5.19
N LYS A 187 10.88 -1.26 5.49
CA LYS A 187 12.01 -1.49 4.57
C LYS A 187 12.25 -2.98 4.29
N THR A 188 12.03 -3.85 5.26
CA THR A 188 12.26 -5.30 5.12
C THR A 188 11.07 -6.03 4.47
N GLN A 189 9.85 -5.65 4.82
CA GLN A 189 8.59 -6.29 4.40
C GLN A 189 8.03 -5.74 3.08
N SER A 190 8.43 -4.55 2.65
CA SER A 190 8.11 -4.02 1.30
C SER A 190 8.59 -4.96 0.18
N PHE A 191 9.61 -5.78 0.45
CA PHE A 191 10.04 -6.85 -0.45
C PHE A 191 8.95 -7.92 -0.67
N THR A 192 8.21 -8.32 0.37
CA THR A 192 7.16 -9.36 0.28
C THR A 192 5.81 -8.78 -0.16
N LEU A 193 5.47 -7.56 0.27
CA LEU A 193 4.19 -6.92 -0.07
C LEU A 193 4.10 -6.52 -1.56
N SER A 194 5.24 -6.30 -2.22
CA SER A 194 5.28 -6.08 -3.68
C SER A 194 5.10 -7.37 -4.51
N GLY A 195 5.25 -8.55 -3.89
CA GLY A 195 5.04 -9.84 -4.56
C GLY A 195 3.56 -10.15 -4.84
N GLY A 196 2.65 -9.69 -3.97
CA GLY A 196 1.21 -9.93 -4.11
C GLY A 196 0.57 -9.18 -5.28
N SER A 197 0.97 -7.93 -5.52
CA SER A 197 0.46 -7.12 -6.65
C SER A 197 1.06 -7.53 -8.00
N LEU A 198 2.27 -8.10 -8.00
CA LEU A 198 2.90 -8.65 -9.21
C LEU A 198 2.19 -9.93 -9.69
N GLY A 199 1.60 -10.70 -8.77
CA GLY A 199 0.85 -11.93 -9.09
C GLY A 199 -0.41 -11.69 -9.93
N ALA A 200 -1.14 -10.60 -9.66
CA ALA A 200 -2.35 -10.25 -10.42
C ALA A 200 -2.03 -9.95 -11.90
N ALA A 201 -0.91 -9.27 -12.17
CA ALA A 201 -0.49 -8.96 -13.54
C ALA A 201 -0.09 -10.21 -14.34
N VAL A 202 0.57 -11.19 -13.69
CA VAL A 202 0.97 -12.46 -14.32
C VAL A 202 -0.24 -13.33 -14.63
N ILE A 203 -1.26 -13.34 -13.76
CA ILE A 203 -2.51 -14.09 -13.95
C ILE A 203 -3.34 -13.50 -15.10
N GLN A 204 -3.22 -12.20 -15.37
CA GLN A 204 -3.95 -11.52 -16.45
C GLN A 204 -3.43 -11.91 -17.86
N LEU A 205 -2.13 -12.19 -18.00
CA LEU A 205 -1.48 -12.42 -19.31
C LEU A 205 -2.01 -13.66 -20.07
N PRO A 206 -2.20 -14.85 -19.45
CA PRO A 206 -2.75 -16.02 -20.12
C PRO A 206 -4.19 -15.81 -20.59
N GLY A 207 -5.01 -15.10 -19.81
CA GLY A 207 -6.41 -14.82 -20.16
C GLY A 207 -6.53 -13.93 -21.40
N ILE A 208 -5.67 -12.92 -21.50
CA ILE A 208 -5.61 -12.03 -22.67
C ILE A 208 -5.13 -12.83 -23.91
N LEU A 209 -4.10 -13.67 -23.77
CA LEU A 209 -3.58 -14.49 -24.87
C LEU A 209 -4.61 -15.51 -25.38
N ALA A 210 -5.32 -16.20 -24.47
CA ALA A 210 -6.37 -17.15 -24.84
C ALA A 210 -7.52 -16.48 -25.58
N THR A 211 -7.91 -15.26 -25.16
CA THR A 211 -8.95 -14.47 -25.82
C THR A 211 -8.54 -14.05 -27.23
N LEU A 212 -7.28 -13.62 -27.42
CA LEU A 212 -6.71 -13.30 -28.73
C LEU A 212 -6.71 -14.52 -29.67
N LEU A 213 -6.27 -15.68 -29.18
CA LEU A 213 -6.24 -16.92 -29.97
C LEU A 213 -7.64 -17.39 -30.37
N LEU A 214 -8.62 -17.26 -29.47
CA LEU A 214 -10.02 -17.56 -29.79
C LEU A 214 -10.58 -16.60 -30.86
N PHE A 215 -10.27 -15.30 -30.77
CA PHE A 215 -10.67 -14.33 -31.78
C PHE A 215 -10.09 -14.66 -33.17
N ILE A 216 -8.81 -15.04 -33.24
CA ILE A 216 -8.16 -15.41 -34.50
C ILE A 216 -8.75 -16.71 -35.08
N LYS A 217 -9.25 -17.62 -34.24
CA LYS A 217 -9.86 -18.87 -34.69
C LYS A 217 -11.33 -18.76 -35.09
N LEU A 218 -12.05 -17.76 -34.59
CA LEU A 218 -13.46 -17.51 -34.93
C LEU A 218 -13.63 -16.45 -36.04
N GLY A 219 -12.56 -15.71 -36.38
CA GLY A 219 -12.53 -14.72 -37.46
C GLY A 219 -12.06 -15.30 -38.79
#